data_AF-M0ZVG2-F1
#
_entry.id   AF-M0ZVG2-F1
#
_cell.length_a   1.000
_cell.length_b   1.000
_cell.length_c   1.000
_cell.angle_alpha   90.00
_cell.angle_beta   90.00
_cell.angle_gamma   90.00
#
_symmetry.space_group_name_H-M   'P 1'
#
loop_
_entity.id
_entity.type
_entity.pdbx_description
1 polymer ?
#
loop_
_entity_poly.entity_id
_entity_poly.type
_entity_poly.pdbx_seq_one_letter_code
_entity_poly.pdbx_strand_id
1 'polypeptide(L)'
;MEHFVASQVEITYVLALYPSIIIPKSSCIPEPQKFADVADAAYLSRGSSGLSDDLDSPPSDVFESDEMDIESKKMSHNTLMALIKYLQKKRYSVIEKATTEGTEEVVSDAVGDNFISYGTDRSKKATKGRIHIPITSIARDMAAILDTALLQALFLTGQSSAATDFLKALNYCDVKICDAFLQERSQYACQIELYRCNSMHHEALKLLHQLVEESKSEQTPVELLTKFKPDMIIEYLKPLCATDPMLVLEFSLPVLESCPMQTIELFLSGNIPADLVNSYLKQHAPDMQATYLELMLAMNESSISGNLQNEMVEAFVHLSGFSVASLFLSPLYLLLHKSY
;
A
#
# COMPACT_ATOMS: atom_id res chain seq x y z
N MET A 1 -34.08 -13.26 -0.70
CA MET A 1 -32.73 -12.76 -0.30
C MET A 1 -32.75 -11.79 0.88
N GLU A 2 -33.91 -11.36 1.38
CA GLU A 2 -33.99 -10.37 2.49
C GLU A 2 -33.80 -10.98 3.88
N HIS A 3 -33.96 -12.30 4.05
CA HIS A 3 -33.80 -12.98 5.34
C HIS A 3 -32.32 -13.16 5.79
N PHE A 4 -31.35 -13.00 4.89
CA PHE A 4 -29.92 -12.97 5.28
C PHE A 4 -29.54 -11.66 6.00
N VAL A 5 -30.35 -10.61 5.80
CA VAL A 5 -30.08 -9.26 6.34
C VAL A 5 -30.36 -9.16 7.84
N ALA A 6 -31.22 -10.04 8.37
CA ALA A 6 -31.56 -10.13 9.79
C ALA A 6 -30.80 -11.25 10.54
N SER A 7 -30.08 -12.11 9.82
CA SER A 7 -29.39 -13.25 10.42
C SER A 7 -28.01 -12.85 10.93
N GLN A 8 -27.68 -13.30 12.15
CA GLN A 8 -26.35 -13.22 12.79
C GLN A 8 -25.33 -14.13 12.08
N VAL A 9 -25.43 -14.32 10.76
CA VAL A 9 -24.47 -15.14 10.02
C VAL A 9 -23.10 -14.51 10.16
N GLU A 10 -22.16 -15.30 10.65
CA GLU A 10 -20.77 -14.92 10.78
C GLU A 10 -20.19 -14.58 9.39
N ILE A 11 -19.41 -13.50 9.32
CA ILE A 11 -18.83 -13.02 8.06
C ILE A 11 -17.98 -14.11 7.39
N THR A 12 -17.26 -14.89 8.20
CA THR A 12 -16.43 -16.04 7.78
C THR A 12 -17.25 -17.10 7.05
N TYR A 13 -18.45 -17.42 7.54
CA TYR A 13 -19.36 -18.37 6.89
C TYR A 13 -19.86 -17.83 5.54
N VAL A 14 -20.20 -16.54 5.47
CA VAL A 14 -20.61 -15.92 4.20
C VAL A 14 -19.46 -15.98 3.20
N LEU A 15 -18.24 -15.64 3.61
CA LEU A 15 -17.05 -15.65 2.75
C LEU A 15 -16.63 -17.04 2.29
N ALA A 16 -16.90 -18.09 3.08
CA ALA A 16 -16.65 -19.47 2.66
C ALA A 16 -17.45 -19.89 1.40
N LEU A 17 -18.55 -19.18 1.10
CA LEU A 17 -19.34 -19.38 -0.13
C LEU A 17 -18.68 -18.75 -1.38
N TYR A 18 -17.56 -18.04 -1.23
CA TYR A 18 -16.88 -17.27 -2.27
C TYR A 18 -15.44 -17.77 -2.44
N PRO A 19 -15.21 -18.89 -3.14
CA PRO A 19 -13.89 -19.52 -3.24
C PRO A 19 -12.84 -18.66 -3.96
N SER A 20 -13.25 -17.65 -4.73
CA SER A 20 -12.36 -16.69 -5.38
C SER A 20 -11.79 -15.63 -4.42
N ILE A 21 -12.27 -15.56 -3.18
CA ILE A 21 -11.83 -14.59 -2.18
C ILE A 21 -10.90 -15.28 -1.19
N ILE A 22 -9.68 -14.76 -1.09
CA ILE A 22 -8.67 -15.26 -0.16
C ILE A 22 -8.80 -14.47 1.14
N ILE A 23 -8.97 -15.15 2.26
CA ILE A 23 -9.09 -14.52 3.58
C ILE A 23 -7.81 -14.72 4.41
N PRO A 24 -7.45 -13.75 5.28
CA PRO A 24 -6.38 -13.92 6.26
C PRO A 24 -6.60 -15.17 7.12
N LYS A 25 -5.53 -15.92 7.38
CA LYS A 25 -5.57 -17.03 8.35
C LYS A 25 -5.57 -16.42 9.75
N SER A 26 -6.75 -16.20 10.33
CA SER A 26 -6.85 -15.75 11.71
C SER A 26 -6.34 -16.84 12.66
N SER A 27 -5.70 -16.42 13.75
CA SER A 27 -5.20 -17.32 14.80
C SER A 27 -6.32 -17.92 15.67
N CYS A 28 -7.58 -17.60 15.41
CA CYS A 28 -8.70 -17.81 16.32
C CYS A 28 -10.00 -18.31 15.63
N ILE A 29 -9.90 -19.29 14.73
CA ILE A 29 -11.09 -20.02 14.25
C ILE A 29 -10.93 -21.51 14.61
N PRO A 30 -11.84 -22.11 15.39
CA PRO A 30 -11.91 -23.57 15.52
C PRO A 30 -12.27 -24.17 14.15
N GLU A 31 -11.49 -25.14 13.69
CA GLU A 31 -11.83 -25.89 12.47
C GLU A 31 -13.29 -26.38 12.53
N PRO A 32 -14.06 -26.27 11.43
CA PRO A 32 -15.39 -26.85 11.39
C PRO A 32 -15.26 -28.36 11.60
N GLN A 33 -15.82 -28.85 12.72
CA GLN A 33 -15.90 -30.27 13.02
C GLN A 33 -16.50 -31.00 11.82
N LYS A 34 -15.68 -31.83 11.16
CA LYS A 34 -16.15 -32.84 10.22
C LYS A 34 -17.17 -33.71 10.97
N PHE A 35 -18.43 -33.64 10.55
CA PHE A 35 -19.41 -34.63 10.96
C PHE A 35 -18.91 -36.00 10.50
N ALA A 36 -18.80 -36.92 11.47
CA ALA A 36 -18.45 -38.30 11.20
C ALA A 36 -19.51 -38.92 10.29
N ASP A 37 -19.07 -39.46 9.15
CA ASP A 37 -19.85 -40.36 8.31
C ASP A 37 -20.36 -41.52 9.16
N VAL A 38 -21.68 -41.61 9.32
CA VAL A 38 -22.34 -42.85 9.75
C VAL A 38 -22.37 -43.77 8.53
N ALA A 39 -21.26 -44.48 8.34
CA ALA A 39 -21.22 -45.66 7.50
C ALA A 39 -21.72 -46.85 8.33
N ASP A 40 -22.98 -47.25 8.13
CA ASP A 40 -23.38 -48.66 8.28
C ASP A 40 -24.78 -48.93 7.71
N ALA A 41 -24.83 -49.60 6.55
CA ALA A 41 -25.90 -50.54 6.19
C ALA A 41 -25.50 -51.31 4.92
N ALA A 42 -24.68 -52.34 5.13
CA ALA A 42 -24.79 -53.70 4.58
C ALA A 42 -25.53 -53.93 3.24
N TYR A 43 -24.75 -54.46 2.28
CA TYR A 43 -25.01 -55.62 1.42
C TYR A 43 -26.38 -55.73 0.71
N LEU A 44 -26.34 -55.79 -0.63
CA LEU A 44 -26.77 -56.98 -1.39
C LEU A 44 -26.37 -56.81 -2.88
N SER A 45 -25.31 -57.51 -3.28
CA SER A 45 -24.97 -57.78 -4.68
C SER A 45 -25.75 -59.01 -5.13
N ARG A 46 -26.49 -58.91 -6.23
CA ARG A 46 -27.07 -60.05 -6.94
C ARG A 46 -27.29 -59.70 -8.42
N GLY A 47 -26.53 -60.34 -9.29
CA GLY A 47 -26.56 -60.10 -10.74
C GLY A 47 -27.70 -60.79 -11.48
N SER A 48 -27.90 -60.38 -12.74
CA SER A 48 -28.31 -61.17 -13.93
C SER A 48 -28.54 -60.19 -15.10
N SER A 49 -27.70 -60.18 -16.15
CA SER A 49 -27.91 -60.79 -17.49
C SER A 49 -28.91 -60.08 -18.42
N GLY A 50 -28.46 -59.67 -19.61
CA GLY A 50 -29.34 -59.21 -20.69
C GLY A 50 -28.59 -58.76 -21.96
N LEU A 51 -28.29 -59.74 -22.81
CA LEU A 51 -27.77 -59.69 -24.19
C LEU A 51 -28.67 -58.89 -25.16
N SER A 52 -28.06 -58.04 -26.01
CA SER A 52 -28.52 -57.78 -27.39
C SER A 52 -27.42 -57.06 -28.19
N ASP A 53 -27.07 -57.65 -29.33
CA ASP A 53 -26.13 -57.14 -30.33
C ASP A 53 -26.83 -56.23 -31.37
N ASP A 54 -25.95 -55.48 -32.06
CA ASP A 54 -25.96 -55.07 -33.48
C ASP A 54 -26.48 -53.70 -33.97
N LEU A 55 -25.48 -52.97 -34.49
CA LEU A 55 -25.38 -52.22 -35.76
C LEU A 55 -26.34 -51.05 -36.06
N ASP A 56 -25.81 -49.82 -36.01
CA ASP A 56 -25.50 -49.05 -37.22
C ASP A 56 -24.79 -47.73 -36.88
N SER A 57 -23.80 -47.34 -37.68
CA SER A 57 -23.24 -45.98 -37.72
C SER A 57 -23.53 -45.37 -39.08
N PRO A 58 -23.89 -44.09 -39.14
CA PRO A 58 -23.10 -43.17 -39.97
C PRO A 58 -22.87 -41.79 -39.29
N PRO A 59 -22.00 -40.95 -39.87
CA PRO A 59 -21.22 -39.97 -39.13
C PRO A 59 -21.77 -38.53 -39.23
N SER A 60 -21.12 -37.66 -38.45
CA SER A 60 -21.15 -36.19 -38.52
C SER A 60 -22.32 -35.52 -37.78
N ASP A 61 -22.05 -35.00 -36.58
CA ASP A 61 -22.08 -33.55 -36.45
C ASP A 61 -21.09 -33.09 -35.39
N VAL A 62 -20.31 -32.10 -35.83
CA VAL A 62 -19.33 -31.32 -35.11
C VAL A 62 -20.11 -30.30 -34.28
N PHE A 63 -19.52 -29.86 -33.17
CA PHE A 63 -19.96 -28.78 -32.27
C PHE A 63 -21.04 -29.17 -31.26
N GLU A 64 -20.60 -29.60 -30.07
CA GLU A 64 -21.24 -29.29 -28.77
C GLU A 64 -20.40 -29.95 -27.65
N SER A 65 -19.17 -29.46 -27.44
CA SER A 65 -18.34 -29.95 -26.32
C SER A 65 -17.51 -28.87 -25.63
N ASP A 66 -17.66 -27.59 -25.98
CA ASP A 66 -16.78 -26.53 -25.45
C ASP A 66 -17.49 -25.41 -24.66
N GLU A 67 -18.82 -25.40 -24.52
CA GLU A 67 -19.49 -24.34 -23.75
C GLU A 67 -19.83 -24.68 -22.29
N MET A 68 -19.74 -25.95 -21.88
CA MET A 68 -20.16 -26.33 -20.52
C MET A 68 -19.02 -26.36 -19.49
N ASP A 69 -17.77 -26.12 -19.91
CA ASP A 69 -16.58 -26.25 -19.04
C ASP A 69 -15.76 -24.95 -18.85
N ILE A 70 -16.30 -23.81 -19.30
CA ILE A 70 -15.69 -22.48 -19.08
C ILE A 70 -16.50 -21.63 -18.08
N GLU A 71 -17.77 -21.97 -17.83
CA GLU A 71 -18.68 -21.18 -16.98
C GLU A 71 -18.63 -21.56 -15.49
N SER A 72 -17.95 -22.65 -15.12
CA SER A 72 -17.84 -23.16 -13.75
C SER A 72 -16.82 -22.42 -12.86
N LYS A 73 -16.07 -21.44 -13.41
CA LYS A 73 -15.05 -20.67 -12.67
C LYS A 73 -15.27 -19.15 -12.68
N LYS A 74 -16.37 -18.66 -13.24
CA LYS A 74 -16.74 -17.23 -13.18
C LYS A 74 -17.93 -17.08 -12.24
N MET A 75 -17.63 -16.84 -10.96
CA MET A 75 -18.66 -16.48 -9.99
C MET A 75 -19.57 -15.39 -10.56
N SER A 76 -20.90 -15.56 -10.44
CA SER A 76 -21.83 -14.62 -11.06
C SER A 76 -21.56 -13.20 -10.53
N HIS A 77 -21.41 -12.24 -11.45
CA HIS A 77 -21.19 -10.83 -11.11
C HIS A 77 -22.24 -10.32 -10.11
N ASN A 78 -23.49 -10.76 -10.25
CA ASN A 78 -24.59 -10.42 -9.35
C ASN A 78 -24.34 -10.92 -7.90
N THR A 79 -23.75 -12.10 -7.74
CA THR A 79 -23.41 -12.66 -6.42
C THR A 79 -22.30 -11.86 -5.75
N LEU A 80 -21.29 -11.41 -6.52
CA LEU A 80 -20.23 -10.53 -6.01
C LEU A 80 -20.75 -9.14 -5.65
N MET A 81 -21.65 -8.57 -6.46
CA MET A 81 -22.30 -7.30 -6.15
C MET A 81 -23.14 -7.37 -4.87
N ALA A 82 -23.84 -8.49 -4.64
CA ALA A 82 -24.56 -8.72 -3.40
C ALA A 82 -23.60 -8.81 -2.19
N LEU A 83 -22.44 -9.47 -2.35
CA LEU A 83 -21.41 -9.53 -1.31
C LEU A 83 -20.86 -8.14 -0.98
N ILE A 84 -20.52 -7.34 -1.99
CA ILE A 84 -20.00 -5.98 -1.80
C ILE A 84 -20.97 -5.15 -0.94
N LYS A 85 -22.27 -5.17 -1.27
CA LYS A 85 -23.31 -4.48 -0.50
C LYS A 85 -23.39 -4.98 0.94
N TYR A 86 -23.29 -6.29 1.14
CA TYR A 86 -23.28 -6.90 2.47
C TYR A 86 -22.07 -6.46 3.30
N LEU A 87 -20.86 -6.56 2.73
CA LEU A 87 -19.61 -6.19 3.40
C LEU A 87 -19.57 -4.70 3.74
N GLN A 88 -19.95 -3.83 2.80
CA GLN A 88 -20.04 -2.38 3.03
C GLN A 88 -21.01 -2.04 4.17
N LYS A 89 -22.17 -2.70 4.24
CA LYS A 89 -23.14 -2.49 5.33
C LYS A 89 -22.61 -2.96 6.69
N LYS A 90 -21.88 -4.07 6.73
CA LYS A 90 -21.28 -4.61 7.97
C LYS A 90 -20.07 -3.81 8.43
N ARG A 91 -19.33 -3.23 7.50
CA ARG A 91 -18.06 -2.52 7.74
C ARG A 91 -18.14 -1.50 8.85
N TYR A 92 -19.14 -0.63 8.84
CA TYR A 92 -19.27 0.47 9.81
C TYR A 92 -19.19 -0.02 11.26
N SER A 93 -19.96 -1.07 11.60
CA SER A 93 -20.00 -1.61 12.96
C SER A 93 -18.71 -2.34 13.37
N VAL A 94 -18.01 -2.95 12.41
CA VAL A 94 -16.75 -3.67 12.68
C VAL A 94 -15.59 -2.69 12.85
N ILE A 95 -15.51 -1.67 11.99
CA ILE A 95 -14.46 -0.64 12.05
C ILE A 95 -14.59 0.18 13.33
N GLU A 96 -15.80 0.57 13.73
CA GLU A 96 -16.04 1.28 14.99
C GLU A 96 -15.44 0.49 16.18
N LYS A 97 -15.73 -0.81 16.28
CA LYS A 97 -15.18 -1.68 17.32
C LYS A 97 -13.66 -1.84 17.23
N ALA A 98 -13.12 -2.00 16.02
CA ALA A 98 -11.68 -2.11 15.81
C ALA A 98 -10.94 -0.84 16.26
N THR A 99 -11.53 0.33 16.00
CA THR A 99 -10.95 1.61 16.43
C THR A 99 -11.04 1.81 17.95
N THR A 100 -12.16 1.44 18.58
CA THR A 100 -12.30 1.56 20.04
C THR A 100 -11.34 0.64 20.79
N GLU A 101 -11.23 -0.63 20.35
CA GLU A 101 -10.27 -1.59 20.93
C GLU A 101 -8.84 -1.06 20.81
N GLY A 102 -8.49 -0.44 19.68
CA GLY A 102 -7.16 0.11 19.50
C GLY A 102 -6.84 1.33 20.35
N THR A 103 -7.83 2.18 20.62
CA THR A 103 -7.64 3.30 21.55
C THR A 103 -7.52 2.82 23.00
N GLU A 104 -8.28 1.80 23.40
CA GLU A 104 -8.25 1.26 24.77
C GLU A 104 -6.93 0.53 25.07
N GLU A 105 -6.36 -0.17 24.10
CA GLU A 105 -5.04 -0.83 24.20
C GLU A 105 -3.93 0.20 24.40
N VAL A 106 -3.87 1.25 23.56
CA VAL A 106 -2.86 2.32 23.66
C VAL A 106 -2.99 3.10 24.97
N VAL A 107 -4.21 3.34 25.45
CA VAL A 107 -4.45 3.99 26.76
C VAL A 107 -4.00 3.10 27.91
N SER A 108 -4.27 1.79 27.85
CA SER A 108 -3.87 0.85 28.89
C SER A 108 -2.35 0.72 28.99
N ASP A 109 -1.66 0.71 27.85
CA ASP A 109 -0.19 0.70 27.80
C ASP A 109 0.42 2.01 28.33
N ALA A 110 -0.18 3.16 28.04
CA ALA A 110 0.28 4.46 28.55
C ALA A 110 0.06 4.64 30.07
N VAL A 111 -0.95 3.98 30.65
CA VAL A 111 -1.24 4.05 32.10
C VAL A 111 -0.44 3.00 32.89
N GLY A 112 -0.05 1.89 32.26
CA GLY A 112 0.70 0.80 32.89
C GLY A 112 2.10 1.17 33.39
N ASP A 113 2.71 2.24 32.87
CA ASP A 113 4.10 2.62 33.19
C ASP A 113 4.22 3.68 34.31
N ASN A 114 3.10 4.20 34.83
CA ASN A 114 3.10 5.32 35.79
C ASN A 114 2.72 4.97 37.24
N PHE A 115 2.56 3.70 37.61
CA PHE A 115 2.31 3.32 39.00
C PHE A 115 3.57 2.82 39.71
N ILE A 116 4.49 3.73 40.02
CA ILE A 116 5.43 3.52 41.15
C ILE A 116 4.61 3.61 42.43
N SER A 117 4.07 2.48 42.87
CA SER A 117 3.51 2.32 44.21
C SER A 117 4.66 2.32 45.21
N TYR A 118 4.77 3.39 45.99
CA TYR A 118 5.59 3.41 47.19
C TYR A 118 5.03 2.42 48.22
N GLY A 119 5.84 1.40 48.52
CA GLY A 119 5.83 0.69 49.80
C GLY A 119 4.71 -0.32 50.00
N THR A 120 5.04 -1.60 49.93
CA THR A 120 5.06 -2.52 51.10
C THR A 120 5.66 -3.85 50.66
N ASP A 121 6.68 -4.30 51.39
CA ASP A 121 7.38 -5.56 51.23
C ASP A 121 6.44 -6.78 51.20
N ARG A 122 6.58 -7.62 50.16
CA ARG A 122 6.86 -9.07 50.30
C ARG A 122 7.11 -9.73 48.94
N SER A 123 8.35 -10.18 48.79
CA SER A 123 8.86 -11.10 47.76
C SER A 123 7.93 -12.30 47.51
N LYS A 124 7.70 -12.62 46.21
CA LYS A 124 7.90 -13.97 45.66
C LYS A 124 7.78 -14.01 44.11
N LYS A 125 8.95 -14.29 43.51
CA LYS A 125 9.22 -15.10 42.31
C LYS A 125 8.83 -14.54 40.93
N ALA A 126 9.84 -14.01 40.26
CA ALA A 126 9.90 -13.82 38.81
C ALA A 126 10.01 -15.19 38.10
N THR A 127 9.10 -15.42 37.15
CA THR A 127 9.28 -16.40 36.07
C THR A 127 9.08 -15.68 34.75
N LYS A 128 10.19 -15.15 34.26
CA LYS A 128 10.71 -15.23 32.88
C LYS A 128 9.68 -15.43 31.76
N GLY A 129 9.61 -14.42 30.89
CA GLY A 129 9.33 -14.61 29.47
C GLY A 129 7.89 -14.47 29.04
N ARG A 130 7.28 -13.29 29.23
CA ARG A 130 6.18 -12.89 28.36
C ARG A 130 6.80 -12.42 27.05
N ILE A 131 6.99 -13.38 26.15
CA ILE A 131 7.13 -13.12 24.72
C ILE A 131 6.00 -12.15 24.37
N HIS A 132 6.36 -10.99 23.83
CA HIS A 132 5.43 -9.99 23.34
C HIS A 132 4.78 -10.54 22.06
N ILE A 133 3.82 -11.46 22.23
CA ILE A 133 2.92 -11.86 21.16
C ILE A 133 1.89 -10.73 21.10
N PRO A 134 1.82 -9.95 20.00
CA PRO A 134 0.82 -8.91 19.88
C PRO A 134 -0.55 -9.59 20.00
N ILE A 135 -1.37 -9.13 20.95
CA ILE A 135 -2.74 -9.59 21.11
C ILE A 135 -3.47 -9.05 19.89
N THR A 136 -3.62 -9.86 18.83
CA THR A 136 -4.46 -9.47 17.71
C THR A 136 -5.89 -9.35 18.24
N SER A 137 -6.43 -8.14 18.20
CA SER A 137 -7.74 -7.88 18.74
C SER A 137 -8.80 -8.46 17.79
N ILE A 138 -9.81 -9.13 18.34
CA ILE A 138 -10.81 -9.87 17.54
C ILE A 138 -11.52 -8.94 16.55
N ALA A 139 -11.77 -7.68 16.93
CA ALA A 139 -12.39 -6.73 16.01
C ALA A 139 -11.44 -6.29 14.89
N ARG A 140 -10.13 -6.15 15.14
CA ARG A 140 -9.16 -5.86 14.08
C ARG A 140 -8.96 -7.04 13.14
N ASP A 141 -8.93 -8.27 13.65
CA ASP A 141 -8.87 -9.47 12.82
C ASP A 141 -10.11 -9.58 11.92
N MET A 142 -11.30 -9.29 12.47
CA MET A 142 -12.53 -9.25 11.69
C MET A 142 -12.55 -8.11 10.67
N ALA A 143 -12.04 -6.93 11.04
CA ALA A 143 -11.90 -5.80 10.12
C ALA A 143 -10.96 -6.15 8.95
N ALA A 144 -9.85 -6.84 9.24
CA ALA A 144 -8.90 -7.27 8.22
C ALA A 144 -9.51 -8.29 7.26
N ILE A 145 -10.23 -9.30 7.78
CA ILE A 145 -10.96 -10.25 6.94
C ILE A 145 -11.97 -9.52 6.04
N LEU A 146 -12.76 -8.61 6.62
CA LEU A 146 -13.80 -7.87 5.91
C LEU A 146 -13.21 -6.98 4.80
N ASP A 147 -12.24 -6.13 5.14
CA ASP A 147 -11.64 -5.17 4.22
C ASP A 147 -10.86 -5.87 3.10
N THR A 148 -10.15 -6.95 3.42
CA THR A 148 -9.44 -7.80 2.43
C THR A 148 -10.40 -8.45 1.44
N ALA A 149 -11.53 -8.97 1.93
CA ALA A 149 -12.56 -9.56 1.07
C ALA A 149 -13.27 -8.51 0.21
N LEU A 150 -13.55 -7.33 0.79
CA LEU A 150 -14.22 -6.23 0.09
C LEU A 150 -13.35 -5.71 -1.05
N LEU A 151 -12.05 -5.52 -0.82
CA LEU A 151 -11.11 -5.09 -1.86
C LEU A 151 -11.11 -6.08 -3.04
N GLN A 152 -10.96 -7.38 -2.76
CA GLN A 152 -10.97 -8.41 -3.79
C GLN A 152 -12.29 -8.42 -4.57
N ALA A 153 -13.44 -8.34 -3.88
CA ALA A 153 -14.74 -8.32 -4.54
C ALA A 153 -14.93 -7.10 -5.47
N LEU A 154 -14.45 -5.92 -5.07
CA LEU A 154 -14.48 -4.71 -5.91
C LEU A 154 -13.67 -4.92 -7.20
N PHE A 155 -12.49 -5.52 -7.14
CA PHE A 155 -11.71 -5.83 -8.35
C PHE A 155 -12.32 -6.93 -9.21
N LEU A 156 -12.85 -7.99 -8.60
CA LEU A 156 -13.52 -9.07 -9.34
C LEU A 156 -14.78 -8.58 -10.07
N THR A 157 -15.33 -7.42 -9.68
CA THR A 157 -16.46 -6.76 -10.35
C THR A 157 -16.06 -5.60 -11.26
N GLY A 158 -14.75 -5.33 -11.42
CA GLY A 158 -14.23 -4.26 -12.29
C GLY A 158 -14.34 -2.85 -11.69
N GLN A 159 -14.59 -2.72 -10.39
CA GLN A 159 -14.77 -1.43 -9.70
C GLN A 159 -13.44 -0.87 -9.16
N SER A 160 -12.42 -0.74 -10.02
CA SER A 160 -11.07 -0.30 -9.61
C SER A 160 -11.03 1.12 -9.03
N SER A 161 -11.90 2.03 -9.51
CA SER A 161 -12.00 3.38 -8.96
C SER A 161 -12.50 3.37 -7.51
N ALA A 162 -13.59 2.65 -7.25
CA ALA A 162 -14.14 2.49 -5.91
C ALA A 162 -13.15 1.77 -4.96
N ALA A 163 -12.38 0.80 -5.45
CA ALA A 163 -11.31 0.16 -4.69
C ALA A 163 -10.19 1.14 -4.31
N THR A 164 -9.83 2.05 -5.21
CA THR A 164 -8.81 3.07 -4.94
C THR A 164 -9.30 4.05 -3.87
N ASP A 165 -10.54 4.53 -3.97
CA ASP A 165 -11.12 5.43 -2.98
C ASP A 165 -11.30 4.76 -1.61
N PHE A 166 -11.60 3.46 -1.61
CA PHE A 166 -11.63 2.64 -0.42
C PHE A 166 -10.27 2.55 0.29
N LEU A 167 -9.17 2.35 -0.46
CA LEU A 167 -7.82 2.26 0.10
C LEU A 167 -7.30 3.60 0.67
N LYS A 168 -7.74 4.73 0.12
CA LYS A 168 -7.43 6.06 0.66
C LYS A 168 -8.09 6.32 2.02
N ALA A 169 -9.18 5.62 2.31
CA ALA A 169 -9.83 5.69 3.61
C ALA A 169 -9.16 4.74 4.61
N LEU A 170 -9.42 4.95 5.90
CA LEU A 170 -9.01 4.01 6.95
C LEU A 170 -9.50 2.61 6.58
N ASN A 171 -8.58 1.66 6.49
CA ASN A 171 -8.84 0.26 6.16
C ASN A 171 -7.87 -0.65 6.92
N TYR A 172 -8.23 -1.92 7.04
CA TYR A 172 -7.44 -2.94 7.75
C TYR A 172 -6.98 -4.07 6.82
N CYS A 173 -6.85 -3.79 5.52
CA CYS A 173 -6.49 -4.81 4.53
C CYS A 173 -5.25 -5.60 4.95
N ASP A 174 -5.29 -6.93 4.78
CA ASP A 174 -4.10 -7.76 4.88
C ASP A 174 -3.21 -7.47 3.69
N VAL A 175 -2.10 -6.77 3.96
CA VAL A 175 -1.17 -6.32 2.93
C VAL A 175 -0.68 -7.48 2.08
N LYS A 176 -0.35 -8.63 2.68
CA LYS A 176 0.26 -9.75 1.93
C LYS A 176 -0.71 -10.34 0.92
N ILE A 177 -1.96 -10.53 1.33
CA ILE A 177 -2.99 -11.09 0.45
C ILE A 177 -3.36 -10.07 -0.64
N CYS A 178 -3.61 -8.83 -0.25
CA CYS A 178 -3.99 -7.78 -1.19
C CYS A 178 -2.87 -7.47 -2.19
N ASP A 179 -1.60 -7.46 -1.76
CA ASP A 179 -0.43 -7.24 -2.60
C ASP A 179 -0.32 -8.30 -3.70
N ALA A 180 -0.33 -9.58 -3.32
CA ALA A 180 -0.29 -10.68 -4.27
C ALA A 180 -1.48 -10.64 -5.26
N PHE A 181 -2.67 -10.32 -4.76
CA PHE A 181 -3.88 -10.23 -5.57
C PHE A 181 -3.85 -9.08 -6.59
N LEU A 182 -3.30 -7.92 -6.20
CA LEU A 182 -3.17 -6.73 -7.06
C LEU A 182 -2.07 -6.93 -8.10
N GLN A 183 -0.95 -7.53 -7.71
CA GLN A 183 0.17 -7.83 -8.58
C GLN A 183 -0.23 -8.79 -9.71
N GLU A 184 -0.97 -9.86 -9.40
CA GLU A 184 -1.50 -10.83 -10.39
C GLU A 184 -2.35 -10.15 -11.48
N ARG A 185 -3.03 -9.06 -11.13
CA ARG A 185 -3.93 -8.30 -12.02
C ARG A 185 -3.33 -7.03 -12.58
N SER A 186 -2.04 -6.79 -12.35
CA SER A 186 -1.31 -5.58 -12.74
C SER A 186 -2.00 -4.27 -12.29
N GLN A 187 -2.64 -4.28 -11.12
CA GLN A 187 -3.36 -3.12 -10.56
C GLN A 187 -2.43 -2.22 -9.73
N TYR A 188 -1.36 -1.73 -10.36
CA TYR A 188 -0.27 -1.03 -9.68
C TYR A 188 -0.67 0.27 -8.98
N ALA A 189 -1.62 1.03 -9.54
CA ALA A 189 -2.09 2.26 -8.90
C ALA A 189 -2.71 2.00 -7.52
N CYS A 190 -3.44 0.90 -7.38
CA CYS A 190 -4.05 0.50 -6.11
C CYS A 190 -3.02 -0.16 -5.18
N GLN A 191 -2.01 -0.84 -5.73
CA GLN A 191 -0.90 -1.40 -4.95
C GLN A 191 -0.07 -0.29 -4.27
N ILE A 192 0.21 0.80 -5.00
CA ILE A 192 0.86 1.99 -4.43
C ILE A 192 0.02 2.59 -3.28
N GLU A 193 -1.30 2.64 -3.43
CA GLU A 193 -2.19 3.15 -2.38
C GLU A 193 -2.28 2.21 -1.17
N LEU A 194 -2.25 0.89 -1.40
CA LEU A 194 -2.18 -0.12 -0.33
C LEU A 194 -0.91 0.08 0.51
N TYR A 195 0.25 0.25 -0.14
CA TYR A 195 1.49 0.53 0.57
C TYR A 195 1.45 1.89 1.29
N ARG A 196 0.87 2.92 0.66
CA ARG A 196 0.71 4.26 1.27
C ARG A 196 -0.09 4.20 2.58
N CYS A 197 -1.26 3.55 2.59
CA CYS A 197 -2.10 3.48 3.79
C CYS A 197 -1.53 2.58 4.90
N ASN A 198 -0.54 1.73 4.58
CA ASN A 198 0.18 0.90 5.54
C ASN A 198 1.56 1.45 5.93
N SER A 199 1.86 2.72 5.59
CA SER A 199 3.15 3.38 5.87
C SER A 199 4.38 2.67 5.26
N MET A 200 4.17 1.83 4.24
CA MET A 200 5.22 1.14 3.47
C MET A 200 5.73 2.05 2.34
N HIS A 201 6.20 3.24 2.71
CA HIS A 201 6.55 4.29 1.75
C HIS A 201 7.73 3.91 0.85
N HIS A 202 8.69 3.14 1.38
CA HIS A 202 9.84 2.64 0.62
C HIS A 202 9.40 1.72 -0.52
N GLU A 203 8.57 0.73 -0.23
CA GLU A 203 8.02 -0.20 -1.21
C GLU A 203 7.15 0.50 -2.25
N ALA A 204 6.33 1.48 -1.82
CA ALA A 204 5.51 2.30 -2.71
C ALA A 204 6.36 3.09 -3.71
N LEU A 205 7.39 3.78 -3.22
CA LEU A 205 8.28 4.60 -4.06
C LEU A 205 9.15 3.73 -4.96
N LYS A 206 9.62 2.58 -4.48
CA LYS A 206 10.35 1.60 -5.29
C LYS A 206 9.52 1.08 -6.44
N LEU A 207 8.27 0.69 -6.19
CA LEU A 207 7.35 0.25 -7.24
C LEU A 207 7.04 1.39 -8.23
N LEU A 208 6.75 2.59 -7.72
CA LEU A 208 6.45 3.74 -8.56
C LEU A 208 7.64 4.12 -9.46
N HIS A 209 8.86 4.12 -8.93
CA HIS A 209 10.07 4.35 -9.71
C HIS A 209 10.26 3.28 -10.79
N GLN A 210 10.10 2.00 -10.45
CA GLN A 210 10.16 0.91 -11.43
C GLN A 210 9.16 1.11 -12.57
N LEU A 211 7.92 1.49 -12.27
CA LEU A 211 6.88 1.72 -13.28
C LEU A 211 7.16 2.93 -14.18
N VAL A 212 7.78 3.98 -13.63
CA VAL A 212 8.22 5.16 -14.38
C VAL A 212 9.40 4.83 -15.31
N GLU A 213 10.31 3.96 -14.88
CA GLU A 213 11.43 3.51 -15.73
C GLU A 213 10.94 2.55 -16.82
N GLU A 214 10.04 1.63 -16.48
CA GLU A 214 9.41 0.75 -17.46
C GLU A 214 8.67 1.57 -18.53
N SER A 215 7.92 2.62 -18.16
CA SER A 215 7.17 3.45 -19.13
C SER A 215 8.05 4.19 -20.14
N LYS A 216 9.36 4.34 -19.89
CA LYS A 216 10.34 4.91 -20.82
C LYS A 216 10.84 3.88 -21.86
N SER A 217 10.59 2.58 -21.66
CA SER A 217 11.08 1.51 -22.53
C SER A 217 10.19 1.28 -23.76
N GLU A 218 10.82 1.08 -24.92
CA GLU A 218 10.19 0.91 -26.25
C GLU A 218 9.29 -0.34 -26.36
N GLN A 219 9.38 -1.29 -25.42
CA GLN A 219 8.64 -2.56 -25.45
C GLN A 219 7.43 -2.60 -24.51
N THR A 220 6.99 -1.46 -23.99
CA THR A 220 5.92 -1.44 -22.97
C THR A 220 4.50 -1.45 -23.53
N PRO A 221 3.56 -2.10 -22.82
CA PRO A 221 2.13 -1.97 -23.10
C PRO A 221 1.70 -0.49 -23.05
N VAL A 222 0.92 -0.05 -24.04
CA VAL A 222 0.41 1.33 -24.19
C VAL A 222 -0.29 1.86 -22.92
N GLU A 223 -0.89 0.96 -22.13
CA GLU A 223 -1.55 1.29 -20.86
C GLU A 223 -0.59 1.76 -19.75
N LEU A 224 0.65 1.26 -19.71
CA LEU A 224 1.65 1.69 -18.71
C LEU A 224 2.35 2.98 -19.13
N LEU A 225 2.60 3.13 -20.45
CA LEU A 225 3.26 4.26 -21.09
C LEU A 225 2.61 5.62 -20.78
N THR A 226 1.29 5.64 -20.63
CA THR A 226 0.53 6.88 -20.40
C THR A 226 0.19 7.14 -18.93
N LYS A 227 0.38 6.16 -18.05
CA LYS A 227 -0.20 6.15 -16.71
C LYS A 227 0.76 6.60 -15.62
N PHE A 228 2.05 6.33 -15.76
CA PHE A 228 3.06 6.64 -14.73
C PHE A 228 4.09 7.64 -15.26
N LYS A 229 4.16 8.79 -14.60
CA LYS A 229 5.07 9.90 -14.93
C LYS A 229 5.98 10.23 -13.75
N PRO A 230 7.18 10.78 -14.00
CA PRO A 230 8.07 11.25 -12.93
C PRO A 230 7.39 12.20 -11.93
N ASP A 231 6.48 13.06 -12.41
CA ASP A 231 5.71 13.98 -11.56
C ASP A 231 4.93 13.27 -10.44
N MET A 232 4.51 12.01 -10.65
CA MET A 232 3.81 11.24 -9.63
C MET A 232 4.69 10.88 -8.43
N ILE A 233 6.00 10.70 -8.64
CA ILE A 233 6.97 10.50 -7.55
C ILE A 233 7.03 11.78 -6.72
N ILE A 234 7.12 12.95 -7.37
CA ILE A 234 7.11 14.25 -6.69
C ILE A 234 5.83 14.41 -5.85
N GLU A 235 4.65 14.15 -6.44
CA GLU A 235 3.38 14.21 -5.70
C GLU A 235 3.33 13.25 -4.51
N TYR A 236 3.96 12.07 -4.62
CA TYR A 236 4.07 11.12 -3.51
C TYR A 236 4.97 11.66 -2.39
N LEU A 237 6.11 12.27 -2.74
CA LEU A 237 7.12 12.76 -1.80
C LEU A 237 6.70 14.01 -1.04
N LYS A 238 5.88 14.91 -1.63
CA LYS A 238 5.41 16.17 -1.00
C LYS A 238 4.99 16.04 0.48
N PRO A 239 4.05 15.15 0.86
CA PRO A 239 3.65 15.00 2.27
C PRO A 239 4.75 14.39 3.15
N LEU A 240 5.72 13.67 2.57
CA LEU A 240 6.79 13.02 3.31
C LEU A 240 7.93 13.98 3.66
N CYS A 241 8.05 15.13 3.01
CA CYS A 241 9.14 16.07 3.30
C CYS A 241 9.18 16.50 4.79
N ALA A 242 8.02 16.60 5.43
CA ALA A 242 7.92 16.93 6.86
C ALA A 242 8.02 15.71 7.79
N THR A 243 7.76 14.49 7.29
CA THR A 243 7.61 13.28 8.11
C THR A 243 8.84 12.38 8.03
N ASP A 244 9.39 12.21 6.83
CA ASP A 244 10.56 11.38 6.54
C ASP A 244 11.43 12.03 5.44
N PRO A 245 12.18 13.10 5.78
CA PRO A 245 13.02 13.81 4.82
C PRO A 245 14.16 12.95 4.25
N MET A 246 14.61 11.91 4.96
CA MET A 246 15.68 11.03 4.48
C MET A 246 15.19 10.17 3.32
N LEU A 247 13.99 9.60 3.44
CA LEU A 247 13.35 8.86 2.35
C LEU A 247 13.08 9.76 1.13
N VAL A 248 12.70 11.02 1.35
CA VAL A 248 12.52 11.98 0.26
C VAL A 248 13.81 12.18 -0.51
N LEU A 249 14.94 12.36 0.17
CA LEU A 249 16.22 12.53 -0.50
C LEU A 249 16.63 11.25 -1.25
N GLU A 250 16.49 10.07 -0.64
CA GLU A 250 16.79 8.77 -1.28
C GLU A 250 16.08 8.61 -2.64
N PHE A 251 14.79 8.95 -2.72
CA PHE A 251 13.98 8.80 -3.93
C PHE A 251 13.90 10.06 -4.81
N SER A 252 14.65 11.11 -4.47
CA SER A 252 14.67 12.35 -5.27
C SER A 252 15.61 12.31 -6.46
N LEU A 253 16.60 11.41 -6.49
CA LEU A 253 17.58 11.35 -7.58
C LEU A 253 16.94 11.15 -8.97
N PRO A 254 16.00 10.20 -9.16
CA PRO A 254 15.41 9.98 -10.49
C PRO A 254 14.58 11.18 -10.99
N VAL A 255 13.97 11.92 -10.07
CA VAL A 255 13.16 13.10 -10.39
C VAL A 255 14.01 14.37 -10.52
N LEU A 256 15.19 14.43 -9.90
CA LEU A 256 16.17 15.49 -10.19
C LEU A 256 16.64 15.42 -11.65
N GLU A 257 16.81 14.23 -12.20
CA GLU A 257 17.21 14.06 -13.61
C GLU A 257 16.05 14.32 -14.57
N SER A 258 14.85 13.84 -14.23
CA SER A 258 13.69 13.89 -15.13
C SER A 258 12.93 15.24 -15.08
N CYS A 259 12.82 15.84 -13.90
CA CYS A 259 12.04 17.04 -13.60
C CYS A 259 12.76 17.92 -12.54
N PRO A 260 13.94 18.48 -12.88
CA PRO A 260 14.82 19.16 -11.92
C PRO A 260 14.14 20.32 -11.21
N MET A 261 13.45 21.19 -11.94
CA MET A 261 12.84 22.39 -11.36
C MET A 261 11.71 22.05 -10.38
N GLN A 262 10.86 21.06 -10.68
CA GLN A 262 9.83 20.62 -9.74
C GLN A 262 10.44 19.98 -8.49
N THR A 263 11.59 19.30 -8.61
CA THR A 263 12.28 18.71 -7.47
C THR A 263 12.93 19.77 -6.59
N ILE A 264 13.47 20.85 -7.17
CA ILE A 264 13.98 21.99 -6.41
C ILE A 264 12.85 22.71 -5.67
N GLU A 265 11.69 22.89 -6.31
CA GLU A 265 10.50 23.43 -5.65
C GLU A 265 10.01 22.54 -4.50
N LEU A 266 10.06 21.21 -4.66
CA LEU A 266 9.76 20.25 -3.60
C LEU A 266 10.68 20.45 -2.37
N PHE A 267 11.99 20.65 -2.58
CA PHE A 267 12.93 20.87 -1.49
C PHE A 267 12.73 22.22 -0.79
N LEU A 268 12.45 23.28 -1.55
CA LEU A 268 12.20 24.62 -1.00
C LEU A 268 10.89 24.69 -0.21
N SER A 269 9.83 24.01 -0.68
CA SER A 269 8.51 23.99 -0.04
C SER A 269 8.35 22.92 1.04
N GLY A 270 9.15 21.85 0.98
CA GLY A 270 8.98 20.63 1.77
C GLY A 270 9.41 20.71 3.24
N ASN A 271 9.90 21.86 3.73
CA ASN A 271 10.42 22.00 5.10
C ASN A 271 11.55 20.99 5.44
N ILE A 272 12.32 20.59 4.42
CA ILE A 272 13.52 19.77 4.61
C ILE A 272 14.66 20.69 5.07
N PRO A 273 15.50 20.31 6.05
CA PRO A 273 16.62 21.13 6.48
C PRO A 273 17.55 21.52 5.31
N ALA A 274 17.79 22.83 5.13
CA ALA A 274 18.51 23.35 3.97
C ALA A 274 19.96 22.82 3.86
N ASP A 275 20.65 22.66 5.00
CA ASP A 275 22.01 22.09 5.03
C ASP A 275 22.03 20.64 4.51
N LEU A 276 20.96 19.88 4.77
CA LEU A 276 20.81 18.49 4.31
C LEU A 276 20.58 18.43 2.81
N VAL A 277 19.66 19.26 2.29
CA VAL A 277 19.40 19.39 0.84
C VAL A 277 20.67 19.83 0.11
N ASN A 278 21.38 20.83 0.63
CA ASN A 278 22.61 21.34 0.02
C ASN A 278 23.71 20.27 -0.04
N SER A 279 23.90 19.52 1.05
CA SER A 279 24.87 18.42 1.08
C SER A 279 24.51 17.34 0.06
N TYR A 280 23.22 17.01 -0.04
CA TYR A 280 22.72 16.04 -1.01
C TYR A 280 22.92 16.51 -2.46
N LEU A 281 22.56 17.75 -2.79
CA LEU A 281 22.77 18.33 -4.13
C LEU A 281 24.24 18.43 -4.48
N LYS A 282 25.12 18.82 -3.55
CA LYS A 282 26.58 18.85 -3.76
C LYS A 282 27.13 17.48 -4.16
N GLN A 283 26.59 16.40 -3.60
CA GLN A 283 27.04 15.04 -3.90
C GLN A 283 26.47 14.49 -5.20
N HIS A 284 25.19 14.75 -5.48
CA HIS A 284 24.43 14.03 -6.52
C HIS A 284 24.09 14.89 -7.75
N ALA A 285 23.93 16.20 -7.59
CA ALA A 285 23.59 17.13 -8.67
C ALA A 285 24.23 18.51 -8.44
N PRO A 286 25.56 18.63 -8.55
CA PRO A 286 26.27 19.89 -8.29
C PRO A 286 25.75 21.07 -9.13
N ASP A 287 25.32 20.80 -10.36
CA ASP A 287 24.76 21.81 -11.25
C ASP A 287 23.45 22.42 -10.70
N MET A 288 22.65 21.62 -10.00
CA MET A 288 21.39 22.07 -9.38
C MET A 288 21.60 22.70 -8.00
N GLN A 289 22.77 22.49 -7.38
CA GLN A 289 23.11 23.08 -6.08
C GLN A 289 23.05 24.60 -6.13
N ALA A 290 23.65 25.23 -7.16
CA ALA A 290 23.63 26.69 -7.28
C ALA A 290 22.21 27.22 -7.48
N THR A 291 21.39 26.57 -8.33
CA THR A 291 20.00 26.95 -8.55
C THR A 291 19.18 26.88 -7.26
N TYR A 292 19.37 25.84 -6.44
CA TYR A 292 18.72 25.73 -5.13
C TYR A 292 19.08 26.90 -4.22
N LEU A 293 20.38 27.20 -4.10
CA LEU A 293 20.87 28.24 -3.20
C LEU A 293 20.46 29.66 -3.66
N GLU A 294 20.46 29.92 -4.97
CA GLU A 294 19.95 31.16 -5.56
C GLU A 294 18.48 31.39 -5.23
N LEU A 295 17.64 30.37 -5.43
CA LEU A 295 16.21 30.46 -5.17
C LEU A 295 15.91 30.62 -3.68
N MET A 296 16.66 29.93 -2.82
CA MET A 296 16.54 30.07 -1.37
C MET A 296 16.88 31.50 -0.89
N LEU A 297 17.92 32.14 -1.46
CA LEU A 297 18.23 33.55 -1.19
C LEU A 297 17.10 34.47 -1.61
N ALA A 298 16.59 34.28 -2.83
CA ALA A 298 15.50 35.08 -3.36
C ALA A 298 14.22 34.97 -2.51
N MET A 299 14.01 33.82 -1.85
CA MET A 299 12.89 33.60 -0.95
C MET A 299 13.09 34.20 0.44
N ASN A 300 14.31 34.12 1.02
CA ASN A 300 14.57 34.66 2.35
C ASN A 300 16.07 34.90 2.64
N GLU A 301 16.53 36.13 2.42
CA GLU A 301 17.91 36.59 2.65
C GLU A 301 18.44 36.30 4.07
N SER A 302 17.56 36.23 5.08
CA SER A 302 17.92 36.04 6.49
C SER A 302 17.95 34.59 6.96
N SER A 303 17.51 33.64 6.12
CA SER A 303 17.36 32.22 6.50
C SER A 303 18.61 31.37 6.24
N ILE A 304 19.59 31.91 5.53
CA ILE A 304 20.74 31.16 5.06
C ILE A 304 21.86 31.21 6.11
N SER A 305 22.30 30.04 6.56
CA SER A 305 23.41 29.90 7.50
C SER A 305 24.73 30.38 6.87
N GLY A 306 25.68 30.87 7.68
CA GLY A 306 26.98 31.32 7.17
C GLY A 306 27.77 30.20 6.44
N ASN A 307 27.55 28.94 6.80
CA ASN A 307 28.13 27.80 6.10
C ASN A 307 27.57 27.67 4.68
N LEU A 308 26.27 27.84 4.55
CA LEU A 308 25.55 27.74 3.29
C LEU A 308 25.93 28.89 2.34
N GLN A 309 26.18 30.10 2.88
CA GLN A 309 26.77 31.21 2.12
C GLN A 309 28.18 30.90 1.59
N ASN A 310 29.03 30.24 2.37
CA ASN A 310 30.37 29.84 1.91
C ASN A 310 30.28 28.77 0.80
N GLU A 311 29.39 27.80 0.96
CA GLU A 311 29.08 26.76 -0.03
C GLU A 311 28.55 27.36 -1.35
N MET A 312 27.78 28.46 -1.29
CA MET A 312 27.37 29.19 -2.50
C MET A 312 28.56 29.73 -3.28
N VAL A 313 29.49 30.42 -2.58
CA VAL A 313 30.68 30.97 -3.22
C VAL A 313 31.48 29.85 -3.89
N GLU A 314 31.61 28.69 -3.22
CA GLU A 314 32.27 27.51 -3.78
C GLU A 314 31.54 26.98 -5.02
N ALA A 315 30.21 26.81 -4.96
CA ALA A 315 29.40 26.31 -6.08
C ALA A 315 29.49 27.24 -7.30
N PHE A 316 29.46 28.56 -7.11
CA PHE A 316 29.62 29.53 -8.21
C PHE A 316 31.02 29.56 -8.80
N VAL A 317 32.06 29.45 -7.97
CA VAL A 317 33.45 29.35 -8.46
C VAL A 317 33.63 28.08 -9.29
N HIS A 318 32.99 26.98 -8.89
CA HIS A 318 33.04 25.72 -9.61
C HIS A 318 32.29 25.78 -10.96
N LEU A 319 31.08 26.37 -11.00
CA LEU A 319 30.27 26.51 -12.21
C LEU A 319 30.84 27.52 -13.22
N SER A 320 31.47 28.59 -12.74
CA SER A 320 31.97 29.65 -13.61
C SER A 320 33.21 29.27 -14.41
N GLY A 321 33.94 28.21 -14.02
CA GLY A 321 35.05 27.59 -14.76
C GLY A 321 36.29 28.48 -15.01
N PHE A 322 36.12 29.78 -15.13
CA PHE A 322 37.13 30.78 -15.44
C PHE A 322 36.58 32.17 -15.07
N SER A 323 37.38 32.88 -14.26
CA SER A 323 37.28 34.31 -13.94
C SER A 323 36.35 34.72 -12.80
N VAL A 324 36.99 35.10 -11.70
CA VAL A 324 36.45 35.88 -10.57
C VAL A 324 35.72 37.16 -11.01
N ALA A 325 35.90 37.62 -12.26
CA ALA A 325 35.27 38.82 -12.80
C ALA A 325 33.75 38.71 -13.01
N SER A 326 33.19 37.50 -13.18
CA SER A 326 31.74 37.31 -13.29
C SER A 326 31.02 37.40 -11.93
N LEU A 327 31.72 37.13 -10.82
CA LEU A 327 31.20 37.38 -9.47
C LEU A 327 30.94 38.86 -9.21
N PHE A 328 31.80 39.76 -9.72
CA PHE A 328 31.64 41.22 -9.55
C PHE A 328 30.44 41.83 -10.30
N LEU A 329 29.87 41.13 -11.27
CA LEU A 329 28.71 41.58 -12.05
C LEU A 329 27.40 40.91 -11.62
N SER A 330 27.45 39.90 -10.73
CA SER A 330 26.24 39.27 -10.21
C SER A 330 25.60 40.17 -9.15
N PRO A 331 24.27 40.37 -9.18
CA PRO A 331 23.53 41.07 -8.12
C PRO A 331 23.85 40.55 -6.70
N LEU A 332 24.29 39.29 -6.58
CA LEU A 332 24.71 38.69 -5.31
C LEU A 332 25.94 39.35 -4.66
N TYR A 333 26.93 39.83 -5.43
CA TYR A 333 28.13 40.47 -4.86
C TYR A 333 27.76 41.81 -4.19
N LEU A 334 26.81 42.55 -4.76
CA LEU A 334 26.28 43.77 -4.18
C LEU A 334 25.39 43.53 -2.95
N LEU A 335 24.81 42.34 -2.81
CA LEU A 335 23.98 41.93 -1.68
C LEU A 335 24.82 41.42 -0.50
N LEU A 336 25.80 40.54 -0.75
CA LEU A 336 26.71 40.05 0.30
C LEU A 336 27.57 41.17 0.91
N HIS A 337 27.93 42.20 0.12
CA HIS A 337 28.77 43.31 0.59
C HIS A 337 27.99 44.45 1.26
N LYS A 338 26.65 44.37 1.30
CA LYS A 338 25.76 45.32 2.02
C LYS A 338 25.50 44.93 3.48
N SER A 339 25.87 43.72 3.89
CA SER A 339 25.65 43.19 5.25
C SER A 339 26.88 43.27 6.16
N TYR A 340 27.90 44.06 5.78
CA TYR A 340 29.06 44.39 6.62
C TYR A 340 29.09 45.87 7.01
#